data_AF-A0A961I2F0-F1
#
_entry.id   AF-A0A961I2F0-F1
#
_cell.length_a   1.000
_cell.length_b   1.000
_cell.length_c   1.000
_cell.angle_alpha   90.00
_cell.angle_beta   90.00
_cell.angle_gamma   90.00
#
_symmetry.space_group_name_H-M   'P 1'
#
loop_
_entity.id
_entity.type
_entity.pdbx_description
1 polymer ?
#
loop_
_entity_poly.entity_id
_entity_poly.type
_entity_poly.pdbx_seq_one_letter_code
_entity_poly.pdbx_strand_id
1 'polypeptide(L)'
;MSYYRDACLVDHRAIDPALIASRFAVRAFEKVYAEDSGGLESAQEWFPAALHALSFQPGLRQLTDAELDEVAAELARLTGDLERVIDRFKERVSARLCFYHLLFMYHHSYHEPDRTLVAEHEEALRALSESMLTLYRENRIGPGGPFG
;
A
#
# COMPACT_ATOMS: atom_id res chain seq x y z
N MET A 1 -2.33 14.39 -1.40
CA MET A 1 -1.95 12.97 -1.23
C MET A 1 -3.13 12.11 -0.79
N SER A 2 -3.94 12.55 0.19
CA SER A 2 -5.16 11.80 0.59
C SER A 2 -6.07 11.43 -0.59
N TYR A 3 -6.26 12.34 -1.55
CA TYR A 3 -7.06 12.09 -2.75
C TYR A 3 -6.67 10.81 -3.51
N TYR A 4 -5.38 10.54 -3.71
CA TYR A 4 -4.94 9.36 -4.46
C TYR A 4 -5.12 8.08 -3.65
N ARG A 5 -4.83 8.11 -2.34
CA ARG A 5 -5.11 6.99 -1.43
C ARG A 5 -6.59 6.67 -1.39
N ASP A 6 -7.43 7.70 -1.26
CA ASP A 6 -8.88 7.57 -1.15
C ASP A 6 -9.50 7.10 -2.48
N ALA A 7 -8.98 7.56 -3.63
CA ALA A 7 -9.35 7.00 -4.93
C ALA A 7 -8.99 5.51 -5.04
N CYS A 8 -7.80 5.10 -4.58
CA CYS A 8 -7.41 3.69 -4.52
C CYS A 8 -8.27 2.84 -3.57
N LEU A 9 -8.88 3.43 -2.54
CA LEU A 9 -9.84 2.73 -1.68
C LEU A 9 -11.11 2.37 -2.46
N VAL A 10 -11.64 3.31 -3.24
CA VAL A 10 -12.86 3.14 -4.04
C VAL A 10 -12.65 2.26 -5.26
N ASP A 11 -11.63 2.54 -6.07
CA ASP A 11 -11.26 1.74 -7.24
C ASP A 11 -9.76 1.90 -7.54
N HIS A 12 -8.99 0.84 -7.31
CA HIS A 12 -7.55 0.80 -7.58
C HIS A 12 -7.19 0.99 -9.06
N ARG A 13 -8.14 0.78 -9.99
CA ARG A 13 -7.95 0.90 -11.44
C ARG A 13 -8.43 2.23 -12.00
N ALA A 14 -9.18 3.00 -11.22
CA ALA A 14 -9.69 4.30 -11.65
C ALA A 14 -8.59 5.37 -11.76
N ILE A 15 -7.42 5.10 -11.17
CA ILE A 15 -6.29 6.03 -11.26
C ILE A 15 -5.46 5.69 -12.49
N ASP A 16 -5.57 6.54 -13.52
CA ASP A 16 -4.64 6.55 -14.64
C ASP A 16 -3.31 7.18 -14.19
N PRO A 17 -2.20 6.42 -14.15
CA PRO A 17 -0.89 6.95 -13.78
C PRO A 17 -0.43 8.12 -14.66
N ALA A 18 -0.87 8.19 -15.92
CA ALA A 18 -0.56 9.27 -16.84
C ALA A 18 -1.26 10.59 -16.48
N LEU A 19 -2.33 10.54 -15.68
CA LEU A 19 -3.06 11.73 -15.21
C LEU A 19 -2.53 12.26 -13.87
N ILE A 20 -1.49 11.64 -13.31
CA ILE A 20 -1.02 11.99 -11.97
C ILE A 20 0.13 13.01 -12.00
N ALA A 21 -0.18 14.26 -11.66
CA ALA A 21 0.79 15.36 -11.58
C ALA A 21 1.70 15.33 -10.31
N SER A 22 1.70 14.24 -9.54
CA SER A 22 2.46 14.13 -8.29
C SER A 22 3.82 13.46 -8.52
N ARG A 23 4.91 14.09 -8.06
CA ARG A 23 6.26 13.50 -8.05
C ARG A 23 6.29 12.11 -7.41
N PHE A 24 5.47 11.87 -6.37
CA PHE A 24 5.41 10.57 -5.71
C PHE A 24 4.77 9.50 -6.58
N ALA A 25 3.79 9.86 -7.39
CA ALA A 25 3.11 8.92 -8.28
C ALA A 25 3.92 8.59 -9.51
N VAL A 26 4.58 9.58 -10.12
CA VAL A 26 5.54 9.32 -11.20
C VAL A 26 6.64 8.37 -10.71
N ARG A 27 7.23 8.64 -9.54
CA ARG A 27 8.24 7.75 -8.94
C ARG A 27 7.68 6.38 -8.57
N ALA A 28 6.44 6.29 -8.08
CA ALA A 28 5.80 5.00 -7.77
C ALA A 28 5.65 4.16 -9.02
N PHE A 29 5.12 4.74 -10.09
CA PHE A 29 4.93 4.04 -11.35
C PHE A 29 6.27 3.68 -12.00
N GLU A 30 7.24 4.59 -12.05
CA GLU A 30 8.59 4.32 -12.57
C GLU A 30 9.28 3.21 -11.78
N LYS A 31 9.21 3.23 -10.44
CA LYS A 31 9.87 2.21 -9.60
C LYS A 31 9.26 0.84 -9.83
N VAL A 32 7.93 0.74 -9.82
CA VAL A 32 7.24 -0.53 -10.08
C VAL A 32 7.46 -1.01 -11.52
N TYR A 33 7.36 -0.12 -12.50
CA TYR A 33 7.51 -0.46 -13.92
C TYR A 33 8.96 -0.84 -14.28
N ALA A 34 9.96 -0.23 -13.65
CA ALA A 34 11.37 -0.53 -13.91
C ALA A 34 11.86 -1.78 -13.17
N GLU A 35 11.31 -2.08 -11.99
CA GLU A 35 11.68 -3.26 -11.19
C GLU A 35 10.96 -4.54 -11.62
N ASP A 36 9.87 -4.43 -12.40
CA ASP A 36 9.03 -5.58 -12.74
C ASP A 36 9.13 -6.04 -14.21
N SER A 37 9.22 -7.35 -14.37
CA SER A 37 9.21 -8.07 -15.65
C SER A 37 7.80 -8.35 -16.19
N GLY A 38 6.75 -8.16 -15.36
CA GLY A 38 5.34 -8.39 -15.70
C GLY A 38 4.69 -7.35 -16.62
N GLY A 39 5.37 -6.23 -16.89
CA GLY A 39 4.87 -5.17 -17.77
C GLY A 39 3.80 -4.27 -17.15
N LEU A 40 3.03 -3.58 -18.00
CA LEU A 40 2.11 -2.50 -17.58
C LEU A 40 0.99 -2.95 -16.63
N GLU A 41 0.41 -4.13 -16.85
CA GLU A 41 -0.72 -4.61 -16.04
C GLU A 41 -0.27 -4.86 -14.60
N SER A 42 0.84 -5.56 -14.39
CA SER A 42 1.40 -5.75 -13.06
C SER A 42 1.77 -4.42 -12.40
N ALA A 43 2.36 -3.49 -13.16
CA ALA A 43 2.70 -2.18 -12.63
C ALA A 43 1.48 -1.41 -12.12
N GLN A 44 0.33 -1.54 -12.78
CA GLN A 44 -0.93 -0.95 -12.33
C GLN A 44 -1.47 -1.60 -11.05
N GLU A 45 -1.31 -2.93 -10.88
CA GLU A 45 -1.76 -3.63 -9.67
C GLU A 45 -0.96 -3.20 -8.43
N TRP A 46 0.36 -3.05 -8.56
CA TRP A 46 1.26 -2.66 -7.47
C TRP A 46 1.30 -1.16 -7.19
N PHE A 47 0.86 -0.33 -8.15
CA PHE A 47 0.91 1.12 -8.07
C PHE A 47 0.29 1.71 -6.77
N PRO A 48 -0.91 1.29 -6.32
CA PRO A 48 -1.50 1.80 -5.07
C PRO A 48 -0.62 1.58 -3.84
N ALA A 49 -0.05 0.38 -3.69
CA ALA A 49 0.81 0.04 -2.57
C ALA A 49 2.11 0.86 -2.62
N ALA A 50 2.75 0.93 -3.80
CA ALA A 50 3.97 1.71 -3.98
C ALA A 50 3.76 3.20 -3.73
N LEU A 51 2.66 3.78 -4.21
CA LEU A 51 2.30 5.18 -3.99
C LEU A 51 2.14 5.47 -2.50
N HIS A 52 1.44 4.60 -1.76
CA HIS A 52 1.23 4.79 -0.33
C HIS A 52 2.53 4.64 0.46
N ALA A 53 3.37 3.66 0.13
CA ALA A 53 4.69 3.49 0.73
C ALA A 53 5.61 4.71 0.50
N LEU A 54 5.67 5.23 -0.73
CA LEU A 54 6.47 6.41 -1.09
C LEU A 54 5.96 7.71 -0.46
N SER A 55 4.69 7.75 -0.08
CA SER A 55 4.04 8.93 0.50
C SER A 55 3.70 8.77 1.97
N PHE A 56 4.39 7.85 2.65
CA PHE A 56 4.19 7.54 4.07
C PHE A 56 4.73 8.66 4.98
N GLN A 57 3.99 9.78 5.00
CA GLN A 57 4.32 10.99 5.75
C GLN A 57 3.07 11.51 6.47
N PRO A 58 3.21 12.17 7.64
CA PRO A 58 2.08 12.77 8.34
C PRO A 58 1.26 13.72 7.44
N GLY A 59 -0.05 13.78 7.66
CA GLY A 59 -0.94 14.73 6.98
C GLY A 59 -1.94 14.15 5.99
N LEU A 60 -2.06 12.81 5.88
CA LEU A 60 -3.23 12.19 5.25
C LEU A 60 -4.43 12.29 6.19
N ARG A 61 -5.66 12.31 5.65
CA ARG A 61 -6.85 12.32 6.51
C ARG A 61 -6.96 10.99 7.26
N GLN A 62 -7.53 11.05 8.45
CA GLN A 62 -7.97 9.87 9.17
C GLN A 62 -9.13 9.20 8.40
N LEU A 63 -9.08 7.87 8.29
CA LEU A 63 -10.20 7.07 7.82
C LEU A 63 -11.25 6.98 8.93
N THR A 64 -12.52 6.98 8.57
CA THR A 64 -13.61 6.74 9.51
C THR A 64 -13.64 5.28 9.95
N ASP A 65 -14.25 4.98 11.10
CA ASP A 65 -14.38 3.61 11.61
C ASP A 65 -15.06 2.69 10.59
N ALA A 66 -16.09 3.18 9.89
CA ALA A 66 -16.74 2.41 8.83
C ALA A 66 -15.80 2.07 7.66
N GLU A 67 -14.94 3.01 7.24
CA GLU A 67 -13.94 2.74 6.20
C GLU A 67 -12.87 1.75 6.68
N LEU A 68 -12.48 1.82 7.96
CA LEU A 68 -11.54 0.88 8.56
C LEU A 68 -12.16 -0.52 8.66
N ASP A 69 -13.42 -0.64 9.04
CA ASP A 69 -14.16 -1.90 9.11
C ASP A 69 -14.30 -2.55 7.72
N GLU A 70 -14.62 -1.75 6.69
CA GLU A 70 -14.69 -2.23 5.30
C GLU A 70 -13.32 -2.74 4.82
N VAL A 71 -12.25 -1.98 5.08
CA VAL A 71 -10.88 -2.39 4.74
C VAL A 71 -10.45 -3.64 5.51
N ALA A 72 -10.81 -3.76 6.79
CA ALA A 72 -10.51 -4.93 7.62
C ALA A 72 -11.23 -6.19 7.12
N ALA A 73 -12.52 -6.07 6.79
CA ALA A 73 -13.31 -7.18 6.24
C ALA A 73 -12.73 -7.67 4.91
N GLU A 74 -12.35 -6.74 4.04
CA GLU A 74 -11.76 -7.07 2.74
C GLU A 74 -10.35 -7.65 2.88
N LEU A 75 -9.52 -7.13 3.81
CA LEU A 75 -8.22 -7.71 4.14
C LEU A 75 -8.38 -9.17 4.58
N ALA A 76 -9.28 -9.45 5.52
CA ALA A 76 -9.53 -10.81 6.01
C ALA A 76 -10.01 -11.75 4.88
N ARG A 77 -10.92 -11.27 4.03
CA ARG A 77 -11.41 -12.03 2.87
C ARG A 77 -10.28 -12.36 1.89
N LEU A 78 -9.49 -11.38 1.49
CA LEU A 78 -8.40 -11.54 0.54
C LEU A 78 -7.27 -12.42 1.10
N THR A 79 -6.96 -12.32 2.39
CA THR A 79 -5.99 -13.22 3.05
C THR A 79 -6.45 -14.67 2.96
N GLY A 80 -7.73 -14.95 3.21
CA GLY A 80 -8.30 -16.29 3.06
C GLY A 80 -8.34 -16.79 1.61
N ASP A 81 -8.51 -15.88 0.65
CA ASP A 81 -8.54 -16.19 -0.78
C ASP A 81 -7.14 -16.42 -1.36
N LEU A 82 -6.07 -15.81 -0.80
CA LEU A 82 -4.70 -15.87 -1.33
C LEU A 82 -4.20 -17.31 -1.51
N GLU A 83 -4.55 -18.21 -0.59
CA GLU A 83 -4.20 -19.64 -0.67
C GLU A 83 -4.98 -20.40 -1.74
N ARG A 84 -6.14 -19.87 -2.16
CA ARG A 84 -7.11 -20.54 -3.03
C ARG A 84 -7.11 -20.01 -4.46
N VAL A 85 -6.60 -18.80 -4.68
CA VAL A 85 -6.55 -18.19 -6.01
C VAL A 85 -5.47 -18.84 -6.88
N ILE A 86 -5.80 -19.03 -8.15
CA ILE A 86 -4.85 -19.47 -9.18
C ILE A 86 -3.70 -18.46 -9.32
N ASP A 87 -2.51 -18.94 -9.65
CA ASP A 87 -1.26 -18.15 -9.59
C ASP A 87 -1.35 -16.80 -10.31
N ARG A 88 -2.06 -16.74 -11.45
CA ARG A 88 -2.25 -15.48 -12.21
C ARG A 88 -2.99 -14.36 -11.45
N PHE A 89 -3.70 -14.67 -10.38
CA PHE A 89 -4.40 -13.68 -9.55
C PHE A 89 -3.71 -13.43 -8.21
N LYS A 90 -2.72 -14.26 -7.84
CA LYS A 90 -1.98 -14.08 -6.58
C LYS A 90 -1.32 -12.73 -6.53
N GLU A 91 -0.74 -12.27 -7.63
CA GLU A 91 -0.11 -10.97 -7.72
C GLU A 91 -1.07 -9.82 -7.38
N ARG A 92 -2.23 -9.76 -8.03
CA ARG A 92 -3.27 -8.77 -7.75
C ARG A 92 -3.70 -8.79 -6.28
N VAL A 93 -3.95 -9.99 -5.75
CA VAL A 93 -4.38 -10.15 -4.35
C VAL A 93 -3.26 -9.70 -3.39
N SER A 94 -2.02 -10.08 -3.64
CA SER A 94 -0.85 -9.67 -2.85
C SER A 94 -0.64 -8.16 -2.89
N ALA A 95 -0.72 -7.53 -4.06
CA ALA A 95 -0.59 -6.09 -4.20
C ALA A 95 -1.68 -5.34 -3.42
N ARG A 96 -2.92 -5.84 -3.46
CA ARG A 96 -4.03 -5.27 -2.72
C ARG A 96 -3.88 -5.44 -1.21
N LEU A 97 -3.46 -6.62 -0.75
CA LEU A 97 -3.15 -6.87 0.66
C LEU A 97 -2.02 -5.97 1.16
N CYS A 98 -0.96 -5.78 0.37
CA CYS A 98 0.13 -4.86 0.70
C CYS A 98 -0.40 -3.43 0.90
N PHE A 99 -1.28 -2.95 0.02
CA PHE A 99 -1.91 -1.64 0.17
C PHE A 99 -2.72 -1.52 1.47
N TYR A 100 -3.52 -2.53 1.83
CA TYR A 100 -4.31 -2.50 3.06
C TYR A 100 -3.45 -2.56 4.33
N HIS A 101 -2.41 -3.38 4.36
CA HIS A 101 -1.46 -3.39 5.48
C HIS A 101 -0.78 -2.02 5.65
N LEU A 102 -0.36 -1.40 4.55
CA LEU A 102 0.22 -0.06 4.57
C LEU A 102 -0.77 1.03 5.04
N LEU A 103 -2.07 0.87 4.77
CA LEU A 103 -3.12 1.75 5.30
C LEU A 103 -3.25 1.63 6.82
N PHE A 104 -3.35 0.42 7.36
CA PHE A 104 -3.42 0.20 8.80
C PHE A 104 -2.13 0.64 9.50
N MET A 105 -0.97 0.35 8.92
CA MET A 105 0.31 0.87 9.45
C MET A 105 0.31 2.38 9.54
N TYR A 106 -0.24 3.09 8.55
CA TYR A 106 -0.34 4.55 8.58
C TYR A 106 -1.26 5.03 9.70
N HIS A 107 -2.45 4.44 9.80
CA HIS A 107 -3.42 4.74 10.84
C HIS A 107 -2.82 4.54 12.23
N HIS A 108 -2.16 3.40 12.47
CA HIS A 108 -1.51 3.08 13.73
C HIS A 108 -0.17 3.77 13.98
N SER A 109 0.36 4.50 12.99
CA SER A 109 1.56 5.34 13.17
C SER A 109 1.21 6.78 13.54
N TYR A 110 0.10 7.31 13.02
CA TYR A 110 -0.17 8.75 13.03
C TYR A 110 -1.53 9.17 13.58
N HIS A 111 -2.53 8.28 13.62
CA HIS A 111 -3.89 8.62 14.10
C HIS A 111 -4.20 7.94 15.43
N GLU A 112 -3.96 6.62 15.51
CA GLU A 112 -4.16 5.83 16.74
C GLU A 112 -2.90 5.02 17.04
N PRO A 113 -1.88 5.65 17.66
CA PRO A 113 -0.56 5.05 17.80
C PRO A 113 -0.55 3.70 18.53
N ASP A 114 -0.25 2.62 17.80
CA ASP A 114 -0.07 1.28 18.34
C ASP A 114 1.12 0.60 17.65
N ARG A 115 2.24 0.47 18.38
CA ARG A 115 3.47 -0.12 17.84
C ARG A 115 3.39 -1.63 17.64
N THR A 116 2.53 -2.32 18.40
CA THR A 116 2.32 -3.76 18.26
C THR A 116 1.60 -4.03 16.95
N LEU A 117 0.51 -3.32 16.69
CA LEU A 117 -0.24 -3.46 15.43
C LEU A 117 0.59 -3.04 14.21
N VAL A 118 1.42 -2.00 14.32
CA VAL A 118 2.37 -1.65 13.25
C VAL A 118 3.36 -2.79 12.99
N ALA A 119 3.90 -3.43 14.03
CA ALA A 119 4.83 -4.54 13.87
C ALA A 119 4.16 -5.79 13.25
N GLU A 120 2.93 -6.09 13.63
CA GLU A 120 2.13 -7.18 13.05
C GLU A 120 1.90 -6.96 11.55
N HIS A 121 1.55 -5.74 11.15
CA HIS A 121 1.40 -5.40 9.74
C HIS A 121 2.73 -5.33 8.97
N GLU A 122 3.85 -4.94 9.61
CA GLU A 122 5.17 -5.05 9.00
C GLU A 122 5.55 -6.50 8.69
N GLU A 123 5.22 -7.45 9.58
CA GLU A 123 5.50 -8.87 9.37
C GLU A 123 4.61 -9.46 8.26
N ALA A 124 3.31 -9.12 8.27
CA ALA A 124 2.41 -9.51 7.19
C ALA A 124 2.86 -8.93 5.83
N LEU A 125 3.28 -7.67 5.81
CA LEU A 125 3.82 -7.03 4.60
C LEU A 125 5.10 -7.73 4.12
N ARG A 126 6.00 -8.15 5.04
CA ARG A 126 7.20 -8.92 4.69
C ARG A 126 6.84 -10.23 3.99
N ALA A 127 5.87 -10.95 4.54
CA ALA A 127 5.44 -12.24 3.99
C ALA A 127 4.84 -12.11 2.58
N LEU A 128 4.21 -10.97 2.28
CA LEU A 128 3.63 -10.68 0.97
C LEU A 128 4.64 -10.12 -0.04
N SER A 129 5.50 -9.20 0.40
CA SER A 129 6.45 -8.48 -0.45
C SER A 129 7.56 -7.79 0.36
N GLU A 130 8.74 -8.40 0.36
CA GLU A 130 9.93 -7.81 1.00
C GLU A 130 10.38 -6.50 0.34
N SER A 131 10.20 -6.38 -0.98
CA SER A 131 10.48 -5.14 -1.72
C SER A 131 9.57 -3.99 -1.27
N MET A 132 8.28 -4.27 -1.05
CA MET A 132 7.34 -3.26 -0.56
C MET A 132 7.65 -2.82 0.89
N LEU A 133 8.03 -3.76 1.76
CA LEU A 133 8.49 -3.43 3.11
C LEU A 133 9.73 -2.53 3.08
N THR A 134 10.69 -2.85 2.19
CA THR A 134 11.90 -2.05 2.00
C THR A 134 11.54 -0.64 1.53
N LEU A 135 10.67 -0.52 0.52
CA LEU A 135 10.18 0.76 0.00
C LEU A 135 9.52 1.60 1.10
N TYR A 136 8.66 0.98 1.92
CA TYR A 136 8.05 1.65 3.07
C TYR A 136 9.09 2.16 4.06
N ARG A 137 10.06 1.32 4.46
CA ARG A 137 11.08 1.68 5.45
C ARG A 137 11.99 2.82 4.98
N GLU A 138 12.32 2.84 3.69
CA GLU A 138 13.09 3.91 3.07
C GLU A 138 12.37 5.26 3.08
N ASN A 139 11.04 5.27 3.10
CA ASN A 139 10.24 6.49 2.92
C ASN A 139 9.45 6.92 4.15
N ARG A 140 9.36 6.09 5.20
CA ARG A 140 8.73 6.48 6.46
C ARG A 140 9.55 7.55 7.17
N ILE A 141 8.88 8.58 7.66
CA ILE A 141 9.51 9.59 8.54
C ILE A 141 9.28 9.13 9.99
N GLY A 142 10.36 8.68 10.64
CA GLY A 142 10.45 8.18 12.03
C GLY A 142 11.92 7.96 12.42
N PRO A 143 12.27 7.51 13.65
CA PRO A 143 13.64 7.49 14.20
C PRO A 143 14.62 6.48 13.56
N GLY A 144 14.41 6.15 12.28
CA GLY A 144 15.31 5.39 11.43
C GLY A 144 15.03 5.58 9.92
N GLY A 145 14.29 6.62 9.53
CA GLY A 145 14.13 7.02 8.13
C GLY A 145 15.24 7.98 7.69
N PRO A 146 15.46 8.18 6.38
CA PRO A 146 16.57 8.99 5.84
C PRO A 146 16.47 10.50 6.14
N PHE A 147 15.46 10.94 6.90
CA PHE A 147 15.23 12.35 7.27
C PHE A 147 14.98 12.55 8.78
N GLY A 148 15.35 11.58 9.62
CA GLY A 148 15.29 11.65 11.08
C GLY A 148 16.57 12.19 11.72
#